data_AF-A0A920W0S5-F1
#
_entry.id   AF-A0A920W0S5-F1
#
_cell.length_a   1.000
_cell.length_b   1.000
_cell.length_c   1.000
_cell.angle_alpha   90.00
_cell.angle_beta   90.00
_cell.angle_gamma   90.00
#
_symmetry.space_group_name_H-M   'P 1'
#
loop_
_entity.id
_entity.type
_entity.pdbx_description
1 polymer ?
#
loop_
_entity_poly.entity_id
_entity_poly.type
_entity_poly.pdbx_seq_one_letter_code
_entity_poly.pdbx_strand_id
1 'polypeptide(L)'
;MHFNNIPFILSLIPLIFGAIWKFSNGSSTIRKSVGLTVIGALAGGLIYIRFAIETEPSILFLASAVLLSGFCSLLCQEDSQEASPIYASVMIVLGFGFGVLLNEAIVGRIFLCGLLGYIAYSLNQEQQKTFRTKIILLHIVFAITFALSSVFMGETSQMLAGLFLALTFLPLAPFHLPFVRTIKDAKGTLSSFWIVVWLMIGLGELKTIYSFLTAEILFVLSLLAILSAIYASLASLGQKVNSLFVASATLAHSSLIWGLLQVFTSFPKWGIPFGITLALVMGGISLAFSFVQMRYGWKTIGNLPGLLSTMPRLGVVIVLLVSFALFLPLFPAYSGLGLMPTIETQDVGVVMISLLFSVVWLGGGWYFIKMLHQTAFGEARTDVPYFDLGPKEVFSISVLLLAAAYSGIIL
;
A
#
# COMPACT_ATOMS: atom_id res chain seq x y z
N MET A 1 9.58 29.64 -17.92
CA MET A 1 9.32 28.30 -17.35
C MET A 1 8.40 27.55 -18.29
N HIS A 2 8.92 26.57 -19.04
CA HIS A 2 8.06 25.66 -19.79
C HIS A 2 7.37 24.74 -18.78
N PHE A 3 6.11 25.02 -18.46
CA PHE A 3 5.28 24.06 -17.74
C PHE A 3 5.10 22.85 -18.66
N ASN A 4 5.83 21.77 -18.38
CA ASN A 4 5.61 20.52 -19.08
C ASN A 4 4.32 19.93 -18.49
N ASN A 5 3.20 20.14 -19.17
CA ASN A 5 1.85 19.84 -18.64
C ASN A 5 1.54 18.34 -18.61
N ILE A 6 2.44 17.48 -19.08
CA ILE A 6 2.21 16.05 -19.27
C ILE A 6 1.93 15.33 -17.94
N PRO A 7 2.75 15.46 -16.88
CA PRO A 7 2.45 14.86 -15.57
C PRO A 7 1.06 15.27 -15.04
N PHE A 8 0.72 16.54 -15.17
CA PHE A 8 -0.56 17.09 -14.75
C PHE A 8 -1.74 16.49 -15.54
N ILE A 9 -1.61 16.38 -16.87
CA ILE A 9 -2.61 15.76 -17.75
C ILE A 9 -2.80 14.28 -17.39
N LEU A 10 -1.71 13.53 -17.18
CA LEU A 10 -1.79 12.11 -16.79
C LEU A 10 -2.52 11.92 -15.45
N SER A 11 -2.39 12.85 -14.51
CA SER A 11 -3.12 12.81 -13.24
C SER A 11 -4.61 13.17 -13.38
N LEU A 12 -4.94 14.12 -14.26
CA LEU A 12 -6.32 14.59 -14.46
C LEU A 12 -7.21 13.60 -15.21
N ILE A 13 -6.69 12.90 -16.22
CA ILE A 13 -7.48 11.96 -17.03
C ILE A 13 -8.27 10.96 -16.15
N PRO A 14 -7.63 10.15 -15.28
CA PRO A 14 -8.35 9.23 -14.41
C PRO A 14 -9.28 9.95 -13.41
N LEU A 15 -8.95 11.15 -12.91
CA LEU A 15 -9.86 11.91 -12.03
C LEU A 15 -11.17 12.28 -12.74
N ILE A 16 -11.08 12.78 -13.98
CA ILE A 16 -12.24 13.17 -14.77
C ILE A 16 -13.13 11.96 -15.03
N PHE A 17 -12.56 10.84 -15.49
CA PHE A 17 -13.32 9.60 -15.70
C PHE A 17 -13.96 9.09 -14.41
N GLY A 18 -13.21 9.08 -13.31
CA GLY A 18 -13.71 8.66 -12.01
C GLY A 18 -14.88 9.52 -11.51
N ALA A 19 -14.78 10.84 -11.67
CA ALA A 19 -15.86 11.76 -11.34
C ALA A 19 -17.10 11.53 -12.20
N ILE A 20 -16.95 11.40 -13.52
CA ILE A 20 -18.06 11.12 -14.44
C ILE A 20 -18.75 9.81 -14.08
N TRP A 21 -18.00 8.74 -13.81
CA TRP A 21 -18.57 7.43 -13.47
C TRP A 21 -19.28 7.42 -12.13
N LYS A 22 -18.87 8.25 -11.17
CA LYS A 22 -19.55 8.35 -9.88
C LYS A 22 -21.01 8.81 -10.03
N PHE A 23 -21.31 9.60 -11.05
CA PHE A 23 -22.65 10.17 -11.30
C PHE A 23 -23.37 9.58 -12.51
N SER A 24 -22.70 8.76 -13.31
CA SER A 24 -23.28 8.12 -14.48
C SER A 24 -23.98 6.81 -14.11
N ASN A 25 -25.04 6.44 -14.84
CA ASN A 25 -25.71 5.14 -14.78
C ASN A 25 -25.24 4.17 -15.89
N GLY A 26 -24.08 4.42 -16.51
CA GLY A 26 -23.55 3.58 -17.58
C GLY A 26 -23.20 2.15 -17.14
N SER A 27 -23.22 1.21 -18.09
CA SER A 27 -22.88 -0.21 -17.90
C SER A 27 -21.48 -0.41 -17.28
N SER A 28 -21.37 -1.38 -16.36
CA SER A 28 -20.12 -1.81 -15.73
C SER A 28 -19.07 -2.25 -16.75
N THR A 29 -19.48 -2.99 -17.79
CA THR A 29 -18.59 -3.48 -18.86
C THR A 29 -17.94 -2.33 -19.63
N ILE A 30 -18.71 -1.26 -19.91
CA ILE A 30 -18.18 -0.07 -20.61
C ILE A 30 -17.14 0.62 -19.72
N ARG A 31 -17.43 0.83 -18.44
CA ARG A 31 -16.48 1.44 -17.49
C ARG A 31 -15.21 0.64 -17.36
N LYS A 32 -15.31 -0.68 -17.31
CA LYS A 32 -14.16 -1.59 -17.28
C LYS A 32 -13.30 -1.43 -18.52
N SER A 33 -13.89 -1.49 -19.71
CA SER A 33 -13.18 -1.34 -20.98
C SER A 33 -12.48 0.02 -21.09
N VAL A 34 -13.20 1.10 -20.78
CA VAL A 34 -12.63 2.46 -20.81
C VAL A 34 -11.54 2.61 -19.74
N GLY A 35 -11.73 2.07 -18.53
CA GLY A 35 -10.74 2.12 -17.46
C GLY A 35 -9.44 1.41 -17.79
N LEU A 36 -9.53 0.22 -18.39
CA LEU A 36 -8.36 -0.51 -18.88
C LEU A 36 -7.66 0.24 -20.02
N THR A 37 -8.42 0.89 -20.90
CA THR A 37 -7.87 1.73 -21.98
C THR A 37 -7.14 2.95 -21.41
N VAL A 38 -7.72 3.63 -20.41
CA VAL A 38 -7.09 4.76 -19.71
C VAL A 38 -5.79 4.31 -19.05
N ILE A 39 -5.79 3.17 -18.35
CA ILE A 39 -4.57 2.62 -17.75
C ILE A 39 -3.49 2.33 -18.81
N GLY A 40 -3.86 1.77 -19.96
CA GLY A 40 -2.94 1.56 -21.08
C GLY A 40 -2.34 2.86 -21.60
N ALA A 41 -3.16 3.91 -21.75
CA ALA A 41 -2.70 5.24 -22.13
C ALA A 41 -1.76 5.86 -21.07
N LEU A 42 -2.06 5.69 -19.78
CA LEU A 42 -1.20 6.13 -18.69
C LEU A 42 0.16 5.42 -18.69
N ALA A 43 0.19 4.11 -18.99
CA ALA A 43 1.44 3.37 -19.14
C ALA A 43 2.30 3.93 -20.29
N GLY A 44 1.68 4.21 -21.44
CA GLY A 44 2.35 4.90 -22.55
C GLY A 44 2.86 6.30 -22.15
N GLY A 45 2.08 7.03 -21.36
CA GLY A 45 2.46 8.32 -20.79
C GLY A 45 3.67 8.24 -19.86
N LEU A 46 3.75 7.25 -18.97
CA LEU A 46 4.90 7.04 -18.10
C LEU A 46 6.17 6.69 -18.90
N ILE A 47 6.04 5.87 -19.94
CA ILE A 47 7.14 5.55 -20.85
C ILE A 47 7.59 6.83 -21.56
N TYR A 48 6.66 7.63 -22.08
CA TYR A 48 6.98 8.91 -22.70
C TYR A 48 7.70 9.84 -21.73
N ILE A 49 7.21 9.98 -20.49
CA ILE A 49 7.89 10.77 -19.46
C ILE A 49 9.32 10.28 -19.32
N ARG A 50 9.57 8.98 -19.13
CA ARG A 50 10.93 8.44 -18.98
C ARG A 50 11.90 8.84 -20.10
N PHE A 51 11.43 8.89 -21.35
CA PHE A 51 12.27 9.18 -22.51
C PHE A 51 12.38 10.66 -22.83
N ALA A 52 11.32 11.44 -22.61
CA ALA A 52 11.23 12.84 -23.04
C ALA A 52 11.46 13.85 -21.89
N ILE A 53 11.31 13.40 -20.65
CA ILE A 53 11.41 14.21 -19.44
C ILE A 53 12.37 13.44 -18.52
N GLU A 54 13.52 14.01 -18.15
CA GLU A 54 14.51 13.35 -17.28
C GLU A 54 14.00 13.23 -15.83
N THR A 55 12.82 12.62 -15.64
CA THR A 55 12.20 12.36 -14.34
C THR A 55 12.97 11.26 -13.63
N GLU A 56 13.11 11.44 -12.32
CA GLU A 56 13.86 10.52 -11.50
C GLU A 56 13.27 9.08 -11.57
N PRO A 57 14.11 8.05 -11.80
CA PRO A 57 13.63 6.68 -11.97
C PRO A 57 12.79 6.17 -10.78
N SER A 58 13.12 6.63 -9.57
CA SER A 58 12.41 6.27 -8.34
C SER A 58 10.93 6.66 -8.37
N ILE A 59 10.61 7.86 -8.87
CA ILE A 59 9.23 8.37 -8.97
C ILE A 59 8.43 7.56 -9.99
N LEU A 60 9.04 7.29 -11.14
CA LEU A 60 8.42 6.46 -12.18
C LEU A 60 8.17 5.04 -11.70
N PHE A 61 9.04 4.51 -10.85
CA PHE A 61 8.88 3.18 -10.29
C PHE A 61 7.71 3.12 -9.30
N LEU A 62 7.59 4.11 -8.41
CA LEU A 62 6.42 4.27 -7.52
C LEU A 62 5.11 4.41 -8.32
N ALA A 63 5.10 5.28 -9.34
CA ALA A 63 3.93 5.49 -10.19
C ALA A 63 3.52 4.23 -10.98
N SER A 64 4.51 3.45 -11.44
CA SER A 64 4.28 2.17 -12.12
C SER A 64 3.64 1.14 -11.19
N ALA A 65 4.07 1.06 -9.93
CA ALA A 65 3.45 0.18 -8.93
C ALA A 65 1.99 0.56 -8.65
N VAL A 66 1.69 1.86 -8.54
CA VAL A 66 0.30 2.35 -8.44
C VAL A 66 -0.51 1.94 -9.67
N LEU A 67 0.02 2.16 -10.88
CA LEU A 67 -0.68 1.84 -12.12
C LEU A 67 -1.00 0.34 -12.23
N LEU A 68 -0.02 -0.50 -11.90
CA LEU A 68 -0.15 -1.95 -11.94
C LEU A 68 -1.20 -2.47 -10.94
N SER A 69 -1.19 -1.93 -9.73
CA SER A 69 -2.20 -2.27 -8.72
C SER A 69 -3.60 -1.81 -9.16
N GLY A 70 -3.72 -0.60 -9.70
CA GLY A 70 -4.98 -0.10 -10.28
C GLY A 70 -5.50 -0.98 -11.41
N PHE A 71 -4.61 -1.43 -12.29
CA PHE A 71 -4.94 -2.37 -13.38
C PHE A 71 -5.51 -3.69 -12.84
N CYS A 72 -4.79 -4.31 -11.89
CA CYS A 72 -5.21 -5.57 -11.27
C CYS A 72 -6.56 -5.42 -10.56
N SER A 73 -6.75 -4.32 -9.83
CA SER A 73 -8.00 -4.04 -9.13
C SER A 73 -9.19 -3.86 -10.06
N LEU A 74 -9.03 -3.25 -11.24
CA LEU A 74 -10.09 -3.10 -12.24
C LEU A 74 -10.36 -4.36 -13.04
N LEU A 75 -9.31 -5.10 -13.41
CA LEU A 75 -9.43 -6.30 -14.23
C LEU A 75 -10.31 -7.36 -13.56
N CYS A 76 -10.24 -7.45 -12.23
CA CYS A 76 -10.96 -8.43 -11.42
C CYS A 76 -12.34 -7.96 -10.92
N GLN A 77 -12.79 -6.75 -11.27
CA GLN A 77 -14.16 -6.35 -10.96
C GLN A 77 -15.15 -7.14 -11.83
N GLU A 78 -16.18 -7.69 -11.19
CA GLU A 78 -17.29 -8.35 -11.88
C GLU A 78 -18.29 -7.31 -12.42
N ASP A 79 -19.06 -7.69 -13.43
CA ASP A 79 -20.06 -6.83 -14.06
C ASP A 79 -21.37 -6.84 -13.24
N SER A 80 -21.30 -6.45 -11.97
CA SER A 80 -22.47 -6.31 -11.09
C SER A 80 -22.80 -4.83 -10.83
N GLN A 81 -24.03 -4.55 -10.39
CA GLN A 81 -24.45 -3.18 -10.02
C GLN A 81 -23.59 -2.61 -8.88
N GLU A 82 -23.05 -3.45 -7.99
CA GLU A 82 -22.15 -3.03 -6.90
C GLU A 82 -20.72 -2.67 -7.37
N ALA A 83 -20.32 -3.09 -8.57
CA ALA A 83 -19.00 -2.77 -9.12
C ALA A 83 -18.89 -1.32 -9.63
N SER A 84 -20.02 -0.72 -10.03
CA SER A 84 -20.16 0.65 -10.51
C SER A 84 -19.42 1.72 -9.66
N PRO A 85 -19.62 1.80 -8.32
CA PRO A 85 -18.90 2.75 -7.46
C PRO A 85 -17.41 2.40 -7.26
N ILE A 86 -17.02 1.13 -7.43
CA ILE A 86 -15.62 0.70 -7.24
C ILE A 86 -14.77 1.17 -8.42
N TYR A 87 -15.26 1.06 -9.66
CA TYR A 87 -14.59 1.60 -10.85
C TYR A 87 -14.27 3.10 -10.69
N ALA A 88 -15.27 3.88 -10.25
CA ALA A 88 -15.11 5.30 -10.00
C ALA A 88 -14.07 5.59 -8.91
N SER A 89 -14.13 4.84 -7.80
CA SER A 89 -13.19 4.99 -6.69
C SER A 89 -11.75 4.68 -7.10
N VAL A 90 -11.53 3.60 -7.86
CA VAL A 90 -10.19 3.25 -8.35
C VAL A 90 -9.64 4.35 -9.26
N MET A 91 -10.45 4.88 -10.18
CA MET A 91 -10.03 6.00 -11.05
C MET A 91 -9.70 7.27 -10.27
N ILE A 92 -10.53 7.64 -9.29
CA ILE A 92 -10.30 8.83 -8.47
C ILE A 92 -8.99 8.70 -7.69
N VAL A 93 -8.80 7.56 -7.03
CA VAL A 93 -7.61 7.29 -6.21
C VAL A 93 -6.36 7.18 -7.10
N LEU A 94 -6.47 6.57 -8.29
CA LEU A 94 -5.39 6.50 -9.27
C LEU A 94 -4.94 7.90 -9.69
N GLY A 95 -5.87 8.77 -10.05
CA GLY A 95 -5.56 10.11 -10.50
C GLY A 95 -4.99 11.02 -9.42
N PHE A 96 -5.53 10.95 -8.19
CA PHE A 96 -4.92 11.62 -7.05
C PHE A 96 -3.53 11.07 -6.73
N GLY A 97 -3.36 9.75 -6.70
CA GLY A 97 -2.05 9.12 -6.45
C GLY A 97 -1.00 9.50 -7.48
N PHE A 98 -1.36 9.49 -8.76
CA PHE A 98 -0.50 10.00 -9.85
C PHE A 98 -0.21 11.48 -9.68
N GLY A 99 -1.23 12.26 -9.31
CA GLY A 99 -1.12 13.69 -9.02
C GLY A 99 -0.04 13.99 -7.99
N VAL A 100 -0.05 13.24 -6.88
CA VAL A 100 0.93 13.37 -5.79
C VAL A 100 2.32 12.94 -6.23
N LEU A 101 2.45 11.82 -6.96
CA LEU A 101 3.76 11.26 -7.30
C LEU A 101 4.45 11.98 -8.46
N LEU A 102 3.71 12.40 -9.48
CA LEU A 102 4.28 12.91 -10.74
C LEU A 102 4.43 14.43 -10.77
N ASN A 103 3.75 15.17 -9.89
CA ASN A 103 3.79 16.63 -9.88
C ASN A 103 4.54 17.15 -8.66
N GLU A 104 5.42 18.11 -8.88
CA GLU A 104 6.21 18.74 -7.82
C GLU A 104 5.50 19.96 -7.20
N ALA A 105 6.07 20.44 -6.09
CA ALA A 105 5.69 21.67 -5.40
C ALA A 105 4.18 21.74 -5.08
N ILE A 106 3.56 22.91 -5.31
CA ILE A 106 2.16 23.20 -4.96
C ILE A 106 1.18 22.22 -5.62
N VAL A 107 1.46 21.77 -6.85
CA VAL A 107 0.53 20.94 -7.63
C VAL A 107 0.41 19.55 -6.99
N GLY A 108 1.52 18.91 -6.64
CA GLY A 108 1.50 17.64 -5.92
C GLY A 108 0.79 17.73 -4.57
N ARG A 109 0.98 18.84 -3.84
CA ARG A 109 0.28 19.09 -2.56
C ARG A 109 -1.22 19.26 -2.73
N ILE A 110 -1.69 19.92 -3.78
CA ILE A 110 -3.13 20.04 -4.09
C ILE A 110 -3.75 18.66 -4.33
N PHE A 111 -3.10 17.79 -5.10
CA PHE A 111 -3.58 16.43 -5.30
C PHE A 111 -3.58 15.61 -4.00
N LEU A 112 -2.59 15.82 -3.12
CA LEU A 112 -2.52 15.17 -1.82
C LEU A 112 -3.69 15.59 -0.92
N CYS A 113 -3.99 16.89 -0.89
CA CYS A 113 -5.16 17.42 -0.18
C CYS A 113 -6.46 16.88 -0.76
N GLY A 114 -6.56 16.74 -2.09
CA GLY A 114 -7.69 16.11 -2.76
C GLY A 114 -7.87 14.65 -2.34
N LEU A 115 -6.78 13.86 -2.27
CA LEU A 115 -6.80 12.48 -1.79
C LEU A 115 -7.26 12.37 -0.34
N LEU A 116 -6.68 13.19 0.55
CA LEU A 116 -7.02 13.25 1.96
C LEU A 116 -8.47 13.69 2.17
N GLY A 117 -8.93 14.67 1.40
CA GLY A 117 -10.33 15.10 1.37
C GLY A 117 -11.27 14.00 0.90
N TYR A 118 -10.88 13.21 -0.11
CA TYR A 118 -11.64 12.05 -0.57
C TYR A 118 -11.75 10.97 0.52
N ILE A 119 -10.66 10.69 1.24
CA ILE A 119 -10.66 9.77 2.38
C ILE A 119 -11.59 10.28 3.48
N ALA A 120 -11.46 11.55 3.88
CA ALA A 120 -12.31 12.16 4.90
C ALA A 120 -13.79 12.12 4.52
N TYR A 121 -14.12 12.41 3.25
CA TYR A 121 -15.47 12.31 2.73
C TYR A 121 -16.01 10.88 2.84
N SER A 122 -15.25 9.88 2.40
CA SER A 122 -15.64 8.47 2.47
C SER A 122 -15.89 8.02 3.92
N LEU A 123 -15.05 8.45 4.87
CA LEU A 123 -15.20 8.12 6.28
C LEU A 123 -16.41 8.80 6.94
N ASN A 124 -16.74 10.02 6.50
CA ASN A 124 -17.84 10.80 7.06
C ASN A 124 -19.22 10.33 6.57
N GLN A 125 -19.28 9.52 5.50
CA GLN A 125 -20.52 8.92 5.01
C GLN A 125 -21.02 7.76 5.89
N GLU A 126 -20.20 7.19 6.77
CA GLU A 126 -20.65 6.13 7.68
C GLU A 126 -21.57 6.70 8.78
N GLN A 127 -22.74 6.08 8.98
CA GLN A 127 -23.80 6.59 9.87
C GLN A 127 -23.40 6.64 11.36
N GLN A 128 -22.37 5.90 11.81
CA GLN A 128 -21.98 5.85 13.22
C GLN A 128 -20.62 6.51 13.48
N LYS A 129 -20.65 7.76 13.97
CA LYS A 129 -19.43 8.51 14.31
C LYS A 129 -18.94 8.15 15.71
N THR A 130 -18.01 7.19 15.77
CA THR A 130 -17.30 6.83 17.00
C THR A 130 -16.24 7.88 17.36
N PHE A 131 -15.82 7.94 18.64
CA PHE A 131 -14.72 8.80 19.11
C PHE A 131 -13.43 8.59 18.29
N ARG A 132 -13.12 7.32 17.98
CA ARG A 132 -12.00 6.95 17.10
C ARG A 132 -12.09 7.59 15.71
N THR A 133 -13.29 7.68 15.14
CA THR A 133 -13.50 8.32 13.82
C THR A 133 -13.21 9.82 13.90
N LYS A 134 -13.57 10.49 15.01
CA LYS A 134 -13.23 11.91 15.22
C LYS A 134 -11.72 12.15 15.27
N ILE A 135 -10.97 11.29 15.98
CA ILE A 135 -9.50 11.35 16.02
C ILE A 135 -8.90 11.19 14.62
N ILE A 136 -9.41 10.23 13.84
CA ILE A 136 -8.91 10.00 12.47
C ILE A 136 -9.19 11.22 11.58
N LEU A 137 -10.39 11.79 11.65
CA LEU A 137 -10.71 13.01 10.89
C LEU A 137 -9.83 14.19 11.31
N LEU A 138 -9.55 14.35 12.61
CA LEU A 138 -8.62 15.36 13.10
C LEU A 138 -7.20 15.14 12.56
N HIS A 139 -6.72 13.90 12.53
CA HIS A 139 -5.44 13.55 11.92
C HIS A 139 -5.39 13.93 10.43
N ILE A 140 -6.46 13.63 9.68
CA ILE A 140 -6.55 13.99 8.26
C ILE A 140 -6.55 15.52 8.08
N VAL A 141 -7.25 16.27 8.95
CA VAL A 141 -7.22 17.74 8.92
C VAL A 141 -5.80 18.25 9.14
N PHE A 142 -5.07 17.72 10.11
CA PHE A 142 -3.65 18.07 10.30
C PHE A 142 -2.80 17.73 9.08
N ALA A 143 -2.99 16.56 8.46
CA ALA A 143 -2.27 16.19 7.25
C ALA A 143 -2.54 17.15 6.09
N ILE A 144 -3.79 17.61 5.91
CA ILE A 144 -4.15 18.62 4.90
C ILE A 144 -3.44 19.95 5.20
N THR A 145 -3.47 20.40 6.45
CA THR A 145 -2.82 21.65 6.87
C THR A 145 -1.31 21.60 6.62
N PHE A 146 -0.64 20.52 7.04
CA PHE A 146 0.79 20.33 6.83
C PHE A 146 1.16 20.23 5.35
N ALA A 147 0.35 19.54 4.53
CA ALA A 147 0.56 19.47 3.09
C ALA A 147 0.54 20.87 2.44
N LEU A 148 -0.45 21.70 2.78
CA LEU A 148 -0.57 23.06 2.22
C LEU A 148 0.50 24.00 2.75
N SER A 149 0.77 23.98 4.06
CA SER A 149 1.72 24.88 4.68
C SER A 149 3.16 24.56 4.29
N SER A 150 3.49 23.30 3.99
CA SER A 150 4.85 22.86 3.67
C SER A 150 5.50 23.63 2.51
N VAL A 151 4.69 24.18 1.60
CA VAL A 151 5.15 24.95 0.43
C VAL A 151 5.66 26.34 0.81
N PHE A 152 5.20 26.88 1.94
CA PHE A 152 5.49 28.25 2.39
C PHE A 152 6.41 28.30 3.62
N MET A 153 6.90 27.14 4.06
CA MET A 153 7.68 26.97 5.28
C MET A 153 9.18 26.97 5.01
N GLY A 154 9.97 27.38 6.02
CA GLY A 154 11.42 27.18 5.99
C GLY A 154 11.81 25.70 6.14
N GLU A 155 13.07 25.38 5.86
CA GLU A 155 13.58 23.99 5.76
C GLU A 155 13.20 23.09 6.94
N THR A 156 13.43 23.53 8.18
CA THR A 156 13.11 22.75 9.39
C THR A 156 11.63 22.43 9.50
N SER A 157 10.77 23.41 9.21
CA SER A 157 9.32 23.24 9.27
C SER A 157 8.80 22.38 8.11
N GLN A 158 9.40 22.50 6.93
CA GLN A 158 9.11 21.65 5.78
C GLN A 158 9.50 20.19 6.06
N MET A 159 10.66 19.95 6.70
CA MET A 159 11.08 18.61 7.15
C MET A 159 10.05 18.01 8.12
N LEU A 160 9.60 18.76 9.13
CA LEU A 160 8.61 18.26 10.10
C LEU A 160 7.25 17.97 9.45
N ALA A 161 6.79 18.86 8.55
CA ALA A 161 5.55 18.65 7.80
C ALA A 161 5.66 17.39 6.90
N GLY A 162 6.77 17.25 6.18
CA GLY A 162 7.03 16.07 5.35
C GLY A 162 7.17 14.79 6.19
N LEU A 163 7.77 14.86 7.38
CA LEU A 163 7.86 13.72 8.31
C LEU A 163 6.46 13.29 8.79
N PHE A 164 5.60 14.24 9.14
CA PHE A 164 4.22 13.93 9.53
C PHE A 164 3.43 13.27 8.38
N LEU A 165 3.61 13.75 7.14
CA LEU A 165 3.00 13.15 5.96
C LEU A 165 3.57 11.76 5.68
N ALA A 166 4.88 11.58 5.75
CA ALA A 166 5.54 10.30 5.61
C ALA A 166 5.06 9.31 6.68
N LEU A 167 4.93 9.70 7.95
CA LEU A 167 4.39 8.85 9.03
C LEU A 167 2.91 8.49 8.83
N THR A 168 2.15 9.37 8.17
CA THR A 168 0.74 9.12 7.83
C THR A 168 0.62 8.10 6.70
N PHE A 169 1.43 8.24 5.64
CA PHE A 169 1.36 7.42 4.43
C PHE A 169 2.27 6.18 4.43
N LEU A 170 3.28 6.16 5.29
CA LEU A 170 4.08 4.99 5.59
C LEU A 170 3.80 4.62 7.06
N PRO A 171 2.73 3.85 7.30
CA PRO A 171 2.07 3.83 8.59
C PRO A 171 3.03 3.33 9.66
N LEU A 172 3.05 4.05 10.78
CA LEU A 172 3.81 3.75 11.98
C LEU A 172 2.94 4.11 13.19
N ALA A 173 2.92 3.29 14.24
CA ALA A 173 2.15 3.64 15.44
C ALA A 173 2.74 4.90 16.11
N PRO A 174 1.93 5.86 16.58
CA PRO A 174 0.46 5.88 16.63
C PRO A 174 -0.25 6.52 15.42
N PHE A 175 0.47 6.88 14.35
CA PHE A 175 -0.05 7.61 13.18
C PHE A 175 -0.77 6.70 12.15
N HIS A 176 -0.85 5.40 12.40
CA HIS A 176 -1.41 4.39 11.49
C HIS A 176 -2.95 4.36 11.39
N LEU A 177 -3.67 5.11 12.23
CA LEU A 177 -5.12 5.01 12.33
C LEU A 177 -5.88 5.34 11.03
N PRO A 178 -5.54 6.39 10.27
CA PRO A 178 -6.18 6.67 8.98
C PRO A 178 -5.98 5.54 7.97
N PHE A 179 -4.79 4.95 7.93
CA PHE A 179 -4.48 3.80 7.08
C PHE A 179 -5.36 2.59 7.39
N VAL A 180 -5.38 2.16 8.65
CA VAL A 180 -6.15 0.97 9.08
C VAL A 180 -7.64 1.15 8.81
N ARG A 181 -8.18 2.35 9.07
CA ARG A 181 -9.60 2.62 8.84
C ARG A 181 -9.95 2.62 7.35
N THR A 182 -9.12 3.26 6.52
CA THR A 182 -9.32 3.30 5.07
C THR A 182 -9.35 1.88 4.47
N ILE A 183 -8.43 1.01 4.89
CA ILE A 183 -8.38 -0.39 4.42
C ILE A 183 -9.57 -1.20 4.91
N LYS A 184 -9.96 -1.01 6.18
CA LYS A 184 -11.11 -1.71 6.78
C LYS A 184 -12.41 -1.45 6.02
N ASP A 185 -12.64 -0.19 5.68
CA ASP A 185 -13.92 0.28 5.14
C ASP A 185 -13.95 0.18 3.60
N ALA A 186 -12.80 -0.01 2.95
CA ALA A 186 -12.70 -0.23 1.52
C ALA A 186 -13.45 -1.51 1.08
N LYS A 187 -14.17 -1.39 -0.04
CA LYS A 187 -14.97 -2.49 -0.61
C LYS A 187 -14.19 -3.25 -1.70
N GLY A 188 -14.32 -4.57 -1.70
CA GLY A 188 -13.75 -5.44 -2.74
C GLY A 188 -12.26 -5.20 -2.98
N THR A 189 -11.86 -5.10 -4.25
CA THR A 189 -10.46 -4.92 -4.65
C THR A 189 -9.87 -3.55 -4.31
N LEU A 190 -10.68 -2.60 -3.83
CA LEU A 190 -10.23 -1.26 -3.45
C LEU A 190 -9.32 -1.29 -2.21
N SER A 191 -9.52 -2.26 -1.31
CA SER A 191 -8.68 -2.43 -0.12
C SER A 191 -7.22 -2.71 -0.49
N SER A 192 -7.02 -3.59 -1.49
CA SER A 192 -5.72 -3.89 -2.08
C SER A 192 -5.08 -2.66 -2.72
N PHE A 193 -5.86 -1.92 -3.52
CA PHE A 193 -5.37 -0.74 -4.21
C PHE A 193 -4.95 0.37 -3.25
N TRP A 194 -5.72 0.59 -2.18
CA TRP A 194 -5.39 1.55 -1.14
C TRP A 194 -4.06 1.25 -0.46
N ILE A 195 -3.78 -0.03 -0.13
CA ILE A 195 -2.49 -0.40 0.46
C ILE A 195 -1.33 0.09 -0.41
N VAL A 196 -1.42 -0.14 -1.72
CA VAL A 196 -0.36 0.26 -2.66
C VAL A 196 -0.24 1.77 -2.75
N VAL A 197 -1.33 2.48 -3.06
CA VAL A 197 -1.31 3.95 -3.21
C VAL A 197 -0.80 4.64 -1.96
N TRP A 198 -1.27 4.18 -0.80
CA TRP A 198 -0.90 4.74 0.50
C TRP A 198 0.60 4.64 0.74
N LEU A 199 1.17 3.43 0.59
CA LEU A 199 2.59 3.20 0.78
C LEU A 199 3.44 3.92 -0.28
N MET A 200 3.00 3.99 -1.54
CA MET A 200 3.77 4.67 -2.60
C MET A 200 3.91 6.17 -2.33
N ILE A 201 2.84 6.80 -1.83
CA ILE A 201 2.89 8.19 -1.39
C ILE A 201 3.84 8.33 -0.19
N GLY A 202 3.76 7.43 0.79
CA GLY A 202 4.63 7.46 1.97
C GLY A 202 6.11 7.33 1.64
N LEU A 203 6.47 6.43 0.71
CA LEU A 203 7.82 6.29 0.20
C LEU A 203 8.28 7.53 -0.57
N GLY A 204 7.38 8.13 -1.36
CA GLY A 204 7.64 9.39 -2.06
C GLY A 204 7.95 10.52 -1.08
N GLU A 205 7.12 10.73 -0.06
CA GLU A 205 7.36 11.75 0.97
C GLU A 205 8.66 11.47 1.72
N LEU A 206 8.88 10.24 2.18
CA LEU A 206 10.08 9.86 2.93
C LEU A 206 11.35 10.10 2.11
N LYS A 207 11.34 9.78 0.81
CA LYS A 207 12.44 10.06 -0.11
C LYS A 207 12.77 11.56 -0.15
N THR A 208 11.77 12.44 -0.20
CA THR A 208 12.01 13.90 -0.24
C THR A 208 12.64 14.44 1.02
N ILE A 209 12.30 13.88 2.19
CA ILE A 209 12.79 14.38 3.48
C ILE A 209 14.03 13.65 4.00
N TYR A 210 14.39 12.48 3.44
CA TYR A 210 15.39 11.59 4.01
C TYR A 210 16.73 12.28 4.28
N SER A 211 17.21 13.10 3.34
CA SER A 211 18.48 13.82 3.47
C SER A 211 18.49 14.89 4.57
N PHE A 212 17.32 15.29 5.07
CA PHE A 212 17.16 16.29 6.13
C PHE A 212 17.04 15.64 7.52
N LEU A 213 16.88 14.32 7.61
CA LEU A 213 16.71 13.63 8.88
C LEU A 213 18.03 13.54 9.64
N THR A 214 18.06 14.07 10.87
CA THR A 214 19.21 13.98 11.76
C THR A 214 19.33 12.59 12.38
N ALA A 215 20.54 12.23 12.84
CA ALA A 215 20.78 10.96 13.54
C ALA A 215 19.87 10.77 14.77
N GLU A 216 19.58 11.86 15.50
CA GLU A 216 18.67 11.84 16.66
C GLU A 216 17.24 11.46 16.25
N ILE A 217 16.72 12.05 15.17
CA ILE A 217 15.38 11.73 14.65
C ILE A 217 15.34 10.28 14.18
N LEU A 218 16.37 9.83 13.45
CA LEU A 218 16.47 8.45 12.96
C LEU A 218 16.51 7.43 14.10
N PHE A 219 17.21 7.74 15.20
CA PHE A 219 17.24 6.92 16.40
C PHE A 219 15.84 6.81 17.05
N VAL A 220 15.14 7.94 17.22
CA VAL A 220 13.78 7.97 17.77
C VAL A 220 12.80 7.18 16.88
N LEU A 221 12.89 7.35 15.56
CA LEU A 221 12.07 6.60 14.61
C LEU A 221 12.36 5.10 14.66
N SER A 222 13.61 4.70 14.90
CA SER A 222 13.99 3.30 15.05
C SER A 222 13.41 2.66 16.32
N LEU A 223 13.40 3.39 17.44
CA LEU A 223 12.74 2.94 18.65
C LEU A 223 11.22 2.81 18.44
N LEU A 224 10.62 3.80 17.79
CA LEU A 224 9.19 3.79 17.47
C LEU A 224 8.83 2.66 16.50
N ALA A 225 9.72 2.33 15.55
CA ALA A 225 9.60 1.19 14.65
C ALA A 225 9.53 -0.14 15.40
N ILE A 226 10.39 -0.36 16.39
CA ILE A 226 10.38 -1.57 17.20
C ILE A 226 9.06 -1.68 17.98
N LEU A 227 8.64 -0.61 18.66
CA LEU A 227 7.39 -0.59 19.41
C LEU A 227 6.18 -0.82 18.49
N SER A 228 6.17 -0.17 17.33
CA SER A 228 5.15 -0.34 16.30
C SER A 228 5.12 -1.77 15.76
N ALA A 229 6.27 -2.39 15.50
CA ALA A 229 6.37 -3.78 15.04
C ALA A 229 5.82 -4.77 16.07
N ILE A 230 6.15 -4.60 17.36
CA ILE A 230 5.61 -5.43 18.46
C ILE A 230 4.08 -5.26 18.53
N TYR A 231 3.62 -4.02 18.64
CA TYR A 231 2.20 -3.69 18.72
C TYR A 231 1.42 -4.27 17.53
N ALA A 232 1.91 -4.05 16.31
CA ALA A 232 1.23 -4.44 15.09
C ALA A 232 1.22 -5.96 14.87
N SER A 233 2.29 -6.65 15.29
CA SER A 233 2.34 -8.12 15.25
C SER A 233 1.31 -8.74 16.21
N LEU A 234 1.21 -8.23 17.43
CA LEU A 234 0.17 -8.64 18.38
C LEU A 234 -1.23 -8.28 17.90
N ALA A 235 -1.40 -7.08 17.35
CA ALA A 235 -2.67 -6.64 16.77
C ALA A 235 -3.11 -7.56 15.64
N SER A 236 -2.19 -7.94 14.74
CA SER A 236 -2.42 -8.86 13.62
C SER A 236 -2.88 -10.24 14.10
N LEU A 237 -2.21 -10.82 15.12
CA LEU A 237 -2.60 -12.09 15.72
C LEU A 237 -4.04 -12.09 16.27
N GLY A 238 -4.49 -10.96 16.77
CA GLY A 238 -5.84 -10.77 17.32
C GLY A 238 -6.91 -10.44 16.28
N GLN A 239 -6.55 -10.11 15.04
CA GLN A 239 -7.53 -9.74 14.02
C GLN A 239 -8.26 -10.97 13.49
N LYS A 240 -9.59 -10.89 13.50
CA LYS A 240 -10.45 -11.85 12.80
C LYS A 240 -10.90 -11.35 11.44
N VAL A 241 -10.90 -10.04 11.21
CA VAL A 241 -11.36 -9.45 9.94
C VAL A 241 -10.18 -9.37 8.97
N ASN A 242 -10.35 -9.89 7.75
CA ASN A 242 -9.29 -10.01 6.74
C ASN A 242 -8.62 -8.66 6.45
N SER A 243 -9.41 -7.61 6.22
CA SER A 243 -8.87 -6.27 5.90
C SER A 243 -8.08 -5.66 7.06
N LEU A 244 -8.53 -5.86 8.30
CA LEU A 244 -7.80 -5.41 9.49
C LEU A 244 -6.53 -6.23 9.72
N PHE A 245 -6.58 -7.54 9.50
CA PHE A 245 -5.41 -8.41 9.57
C PHE A 245 -4.32 -7.93 8.61
N VAL A 246 -4.67 -7.72 7.33
CA VAL A 246 -3.70 -7.24 6.33
C VAL A 246 -3.20 -5.84 6.67
N ALA A 247 -4.05 -4.93 7.15
CA ALA A 247 -3.62 -3.60 7.59
C ALA A 247 -2.62 -3.68 8.76
N SER A 248 -2.87 -4.50 9.77
CA SER A 248 -1.95 -4.72 10.89
C SER A 248 -0.66 -5.41 10.47
N ALA A 249 -0.72 -6.40 9.58
CA ALA A 249 0.47 -7.04 9.03
C ALA A 249 1.33 -6.08 8.19
N THR A 250 0.67 -5.20 7.41
CA THR A 250 1.35 -4.15 6.64
C THR A 250 2.05 -3.17 7.57
N LEU A 251 1.39 -2.74 8.66
CA LEU A 251 1.97 -1.88 9.68
C LEU A 251 3.19 -2.52 10.36
N ALA A 252 3.14 -3.83 10.65
CA ALA A 252 4.28 -4.52 11.25
C ALA A 252 5.50 -4.52 10.32
N HIS A 253 5.28 -4.74 9.02
CA HIS A 253 6.36 -4.77 8.04
C HIS A 253 6.82 -3.37 7.60
N SER A 254 5.96 -2.36 7.58
CA SER A 254 6.37 -0.97 7.29
C SER A 254 7.31 -0.43 8.35
N SER A 255 7.23 -0.92 9.60
CA SER A 255 8.22 -0.62 10.64
C SER A 255 9.64 -0.99 10.24
N LEU A 256 9.85 -1.99 9.37
CA LEU A 256 11.20 -2.30 8.86
C LEU A 256 11.78 -1.12 8.09
N ILE A 257 10.97 -0.40 7.30
CA ILE A 257 11.46 0.76 6.55
C ILE A 257 11.98 1.81 7.52
N TRP A 258 11.18 2.15 8.54
CA TRP A 258 11.54 3.17 9.52
C TRP A 258 12.78 2.82 10.35
N GLY A 259 12.86 1.60 10.86
CA GLY A 259 13.98 1.21 11.72
C GLY A 259 15.27 0.89 10.98
N LEU A 260 15.23 0.77 9.64
CA LEU A 260 16.42 0.52 8.81
C LEU A 260 16.98 1.79 8.15
N LEU A 261 16.34 2.95 8.32
CA LEU A 261 16.82 4.22 7.74
C LEU A 261 18.21 4.64 8.24
N GLN A 262 18.53 4.33 9.50
CA GLN A 262 19.84 4.64 10.11
C GLN A 262 20.95 3.68 9.69
N VAL A 263 20.59 2.57 9.05
CA VAL A 263 21.49 1.45 8.73
C VAL A 263 22.03 1.61 7.32
N PHE A 264 21.13 1.91 6.40
CA PHE A 264 21.41 1.94 4.99
C PHE A 264 21.50 3.38 4.53
N THR A 265 22.65 3.72 3.94
CA THR A 265 23.03 5.09 3.58
C THR A 265 22.24 5.68 2.41
N SER A 266 21.52 4.86 1.63
CA SER A 266 20.78 5.31 0.44
C SER A 266 19.36 4.76 0.41
N PHE A 267 18.44 5.47 1.06
CA PHE A 267 17.01 5.13 1.05
C PHE A 267 16.42 4.85 -0.35
N PRO A 268 16.72 5.65 -1.40
CA PRO A 268 16.15 5.37 -2.73
C PRO A 268 16.58 4.01 -3.32
N LYS A 269 17.75 3.48 -2.97
CA LYS A 269 18.27 2.23 -3.53
C LYS A 269 17.65 0.98 -2.93
N TRP A 270 17.46 0.95 -1.62
CA TRP A 270 16.90 -0.23 -0.93
C TRP A 270 15.44 -0.02 -0.51
N GLY A 271 15.11 1.17 0.00
CA GLY A 271 13.84 1.44 0.68
C GLY A 271 12.67 1.57 -0.27
N ILE A 272 12.89 2.13 -1.46
CA ILE A 272 11.87 2.22 -2.51
C ILE A 272 11.55 0.83 -3.08
N PRO A 273 12.52 0.03 -3.56
CA PRO A 273 12.22 -1.32 -4.07
C PRO A 273 11.66 -2.26 -2.99
N PHE A 274 12.15 -2.18 -1.75
CA PHE A 274 11.58 -2.93 -0.64
C PHE A 274 10.13 -2.50 -0.34
N GLY A 275 9.86 -1.19 -0.26
CA GLY A 275 8.54 -0.66 0.01
C GLY A 275 7.52 -1.00 -1.08
N ILE A 276 7.93 -1.00 -2.35
CA ILE A 276 7.11 -1.50 -3.47
C ILE A 276 6.80 -2.99 -3.30
N THR A 277 7.82 -3.80 -3.02
CA THR A 277 7.64 -5.24 -2.77
C THR A 277 6.64 -5.48 -1.63
N LEU A 278 6.81 -4.80 -0.49
CA LEU A 278 5.89 -4.86 0.64
C LEU A 278 4.46 -4.50 0.23
N ALA A 279 4.30 -3.38 -0.49
CA ALA A 279 3.00 -2.90 -0.91
C ALA A 279 2.29 -3.86 -1.86
N LEU A 280 3.01 -4.43 -2.84
CA LEU A 280 2.45 -5.37 -3.80
C LEU A 280 2.13 -6.73 -3.16
N VAL A 281 2.93 -7.22 -2.22
CA VAL A 281 2.66 -8.46 -1.48
C VAL A 281 1.43 -8.30 -0.56
N MET A 282 1.40 -7.24 0.25
CA MET A 282 0.26 -6.98 1.15
C MET A 282 -1.01 -6.65 0.36
N GLY A 283 -0.87 -5.87 -0.72
CA GLY A 283 -1.92 -5.63 -1.69
C GLY A 283 -2.43 -6.92 -2.31
N GLY A 284 -1.53 -7.84 -2.72
CA GLY A 284 -1.88 -9.15 -3.27
C GLY A 284 -2.64 -10.04 -2.28
N ILE A 285 -2.23 -10.08 -1.01
CA ILE A 285 -2.96 -10.81 0.05
C ILE A 285 -4.36 -10.21 0.24
N SER A 286 -4.48 -8.88 0.30
CA SER A 286 -5.78 -8.20 0.37
C SER A 286 -6.65 -8.51 -0.85
N LEU A 287 -6.06 -8.55 -2.04
CA LEU A 287 -6.75 -8.87 -3.29
C LEU A 287 -7.27 -10.31 -3.28
N ALA A 288 -6.47 -11.28 -2.85
CA ALA A 288 -6.89 -12.67 -2.70
C ALA A 288 -8.08 -12.80 -1.73
N PHE A 289 -8.03 -12.12 -0.59
CA PHE A 289 -9.17 -12.09 0.34
C PHE A 289 -10.40 -11.40 -0.26
N SER A 290 -10.23 -10.39 -1.10
CA SER A 290 -11.35 -9.73 -1.76
C SER A 290 -12.08 -10.68 -2.71
N PHE A 291 -11.38 -11.61 -3.37
CA PHE A 291 -11.99 -12.62 -4.24
C PHE A 291 -12.85 -13.62 -3.46
N VAL A 292 -12.40 -14.02 -2.27
CA VAL A 292 -13.20 -14.84 -1.34
C VAL A 292 -14.40 -14.05 -0.85
N GLN A 293 -14.22 -12.78 -0.47
CA GLN A 293 -15.29 -11.92 0.01
C GLN A 293 -16.36 -11.66 -1.06
N MET A 294 -15.98 -11.45 -2.32
CA MET A 294 -16.93 -11.24 -3.42
C MET A 294 -17.76 -12.49 -3.70
N ARG A 295 -17.18 -13.70 -3.59
CA ARG A 295 -17.90 -14.97 -3.79
C ARG A 295 -18.82 -15.35 -2.65
N TYR A 296 -18.33 -15.23 -1.41
CA TYR A 296 -18.98 -15.83 -0.24
C TYR A 296 -19.50 -14.80 0.77
N GLY A 297 -19.23 -13.50 0.57
CA GLY A 297 -19.64 -12.42 1.46
C GLY A 297 -18.89 -12.38 2.80
N TRP A 298 -18.00 -13.33 3.09
CA TRP A 298 -17.34 -13.44 4.38
C TRP A 298 -16.07 -12.61 4.46
N LYS A 299 -15.98 -11.81 5.53
CA LYS A 299 -14.85 -10.94 5.83
C LYS A 299 -13.95 -11.47 6.95
N THR A 300 -14.30 -12.63 7.52
CA THR A 300 -13.70 -13.15 8.75
C THR A 300 -12.82 -14.36 8.45
N ILE A 301 -11.57 -14.29 8.91
CA ILE A 301 -10.60 -15.37 8.90
C ILE A 301 -11.13 -16.53 9.75
N GLY A 302 -11.04 -17.76 9.24
CA GLY A 302 -11.51 -18.95 9.95
C GLY A 302 -12.91 -19.43 9.57
N ASN A 303 -13.71 -18.64 8.86
CA ASN A 303 -15.05 -19.07 8.44
C ASN A 303 -15.05 -20.05 7.25
N LEU A 304 -13.98 -20.05 6.46
CA LEU A 304 -13.70 -20.96 5.34
C LEU A 304 -12.31 -21.58 5.52
N PRO A 305 -12.19 -22.60 6.37
CA PRO A 305 -11.00 -23.44 6.37
C PRO A 305 -10.96 -24.35 5.13
N GLY A 306 -9.81 -24.97 4.88
CA GLY A 306 -9.64 -25.98 3.84
C GLY A 306 -9.75 -25.46 2.41
N LEU A 307 -9.48 -24.17 2.16
CA LEU A 307 -9.57 -23.60 0.82
C LEU A 307 -8.55 -24.17 -0.17
N LEU A 308 -7.43 -24.73 0.28
CA LEU A 308 -6.42 -25.30 -0.61
C LEU A 308 -6.93 -26.56 -1.34
N SER A 309 -7.75 -27.39 -0.70
CA SER A 309 -8.29 -28.60 -1.32
C SER A 309 -9.48 -28.31 -2.24
N THR A 310 -10.25 -27.28 -1.94
CA THR A 310 -11.48 -26.93 -2.67
C THR A 310 -11.30 -25.84 -3.73
N MET A 311 -10.30 -24.98 -3.54
CA MET A 311 -9.90 -23.89 -4.44
C MET A 311 -8.37 -23.89 -4.63
N PRO A 312 -7.81 -24.89 -5.33
CA PRO A 312 -6.37 -25.09 -5.42
C PRO A 312 -5.61 -23.89 -5.99
N ARG A 313 -6.16 -23.15 -6.96
CA ARG A 313 -5.50 -21.95 -7.51
C ARG A 313 -5.42 -20.85 -6.45
N LEU A 314 -6.51 -20.60 -5.70
CA LEU A 314 -6.49 -19.67 -4.58
C LEU A 314 -5.45 -20.08 -3.53
N GLY A 315 -5.47 -21.36 -3.13
CA GLY A 315 -4.60 -21.88 -2.10
C GLY A 315 -3.13 -21.73 -2.45
N VAL A 316 -2.73 -22.10 -3.67
CA VAL A 316 -1.36 -21.93 -4.17
C VAL A 316 -0.96 -20.45 -4.15
N VAL A 317 -1.82 -19.56 -4.65
CA VAL A 317 -1.53 -18.13 -4.72
C VAL A 317 -1.38 -17.50 -3.33
N ILE A 318 -2.26 -17.84 -2.38
CA ILE A 318 -2.16 -17.37 -0.99
C ILE A 318 -0.88 -17.88 -0.33
N VAL A 319 -0.55 -19.16 -0.51
CA VAL A 319 0.69 -19.75 0.03
C VAL A 319 1.90 -19.02 -0.53
N LEU A 320 1.96 -18.77 -1.85
CA LEU A 320 3.04 -18.03 -2.49
C LEU A 320 3.17 -16.59 -1.96
N LEU A 321 2.06 -15.87 -1.83
CA LEU A 321 2.03 -14.52 -1.26
C LEU A 321 2.54 -14.50 0.19
N VAL A 322 2.10 -15.46 1.00
CA VAL A 322 2.54 -15.58 2.39
C VAL A 322 4.02 -15.96 2.47
N SER A 323 4.49 -16.88 1.64
CA SER A 323 5.92 -17.21 1.55
C SER A 323 6.73 -15.96 1.23
N PHE A 324 6.32 -15.16 0.23
CA PHE A 324 6.95 -13.88 -0.06
C PHE A 324 6.93 -12.93 1.15
N ALA A 325 5.79 -12.81 1.83
CA ALA A 325 5.65 -11.96 3.00
C ALA A 325 6.60 -12.37 4.14
N LEU A 326 6.77 -13.67 4.38
CA LEU A 326 7.68 -14.21 5.39
C LEU A 326 9.16 -13.94 5.07
N PHE A 327 9.49 -13.82 3.79
CA PHE A 327 10.84 -13.48 3.35
C PHE A 327 11.09 -11.97 3.23
N LEU A 328 10.06 -11.11 3.30
CA LEU A 328 10.22 -9.64 3.25
C LEU A 328 11.26 -9.11 4.25
N PRO A 329 11.36 -9.59 5.50
CA PRO A 329 12.42 -9.15 6.41
C PRO A 329 13.84 -9.43 5.87
N LEU A 330 14.04 -10.38 4.95
CA LEU A 330 15.36 -10.62 4.38
C LEU A 330 15.69 -9.70 3.20
N PHE A 331 14.68 -9.11 2.54
CA PHE A 331 14.89 -8.31 1.33
C PHE A 331 15.75 -7.06 1.61
N PRO A 332 15.52 -6.26 2.67
CA PRO A 332 16.40 -5.16 3.06
C PRO A 332 17.85 -5.59 3.27
N ALA A 333 18.07 -6.79 3.81
CA ALA A 333 19.41 -7.31 4.04
C ALA A 333 20.12 -7.60 2.70
N TYR A 334 19.46 -8.25 1.73
CA TYR A 334 20.06 -8.50 0.42
C TYR A 334 20.18 -7.24 -0.46
N SER A 335 19.29 -6.26 -0.27
CA SER A 335 19.25 -4.99 -1.03
C SER A 335 20.15 -3.89 -0.52
N GLY A 336 20.18 -3.71 0.80
CA GLY A 336 20.91 -2.63 1.44
C GLY A 336 22.33 -3.03 1.84
N LEU A 337 22.61 -4.34 1.98
CA LEU A 337 23.96 -4.82 2.31
C LEU A 337 24.67 -5.26 1.03
N GLY A 338 25.38 -4.32 0.41
CA GLY A 338 26.54 -4.71 -0.40
C GLY A 338 27.63 -5.39 0.46
N LEU A 339 27.65 -5.08 1.76
CA LEU A 339 28.50 -5.66 2.81
C LEU A 339 27.68 -5.72 4.11
N MET A 340 27.58 -6.89 4.73
CA MET A 340 26.91 -7.09 6.03
C MET A 340 27.74 -6.43 7.14
N PRO A 341 27.15 -5.69 8.10
CA PRO A 341 27.92 -5.11 9.20
C PRO A 341 28.49 -6.27 10.01
N THR A 342 29.81 -6.34 10.16
CA THR A 342 30.49 -7.42 10.86
C THR A 342 30.43 -7.21 12.37
N ILE A 343 30.68 -8.28 13.13
CA ILE A 343 30.71 -8.28 14.60
C ILE A 343 31.73 -7.25 15.16
N GLU A 344 32.72 -6.81 14.37
CA GLU A 344 33.71 -5.80 14.76
C GLU A 344 33.11 -4.40 14.98
N THR A 345 31.96 -4.09 14.37
CA THR A 345 31.23 -2.83 14.60
C THR A 345 30.14 -3.03 15.64
N GLN A 346 30.48 -3.42 16.89
CA GLN A 346 29.56 -3.58 18.03
C GLN A 346 28.85 -2.26 18.40
N ASP A 347 28.03 -1.76 17.48
CA ASP A 347 27.28 -0.54 17.60
C ASP A 347 25.85 -0.90 18.04
N VAL A 348 25.26 -0.03 18.84
CA VAL A 348 23.87 -0.13 19.32
C VAL A 348 22.91 -0.33 18.13
N GLY A 349 23.28 0.19 16.96
CA GLY A 349 22.60 -0.03 15.69
C GLY A 349 22.39 -1.52 15.36
N VAL A 350 23.42 -2.37 15.44
CA VAL A 350 23.34 -3.80 15.06
C VAL A 350 22.34 -4.56 15.92
N VAL A 351 22.29 -4.25 17.22
CA VAL A 351 21.35 -4.87 18.17
C VAL A 351 19.92 -4.43 17.86
N MET A 352 19.68 -3.13 17.64
CA MET A 352 18.35 -2.61 17.31
C MET A 352 17.81 -3.20 15.99
N ILE A 353 18.68 -3.34 14.99
CA ILE A 353 18.37 -3.95 13.70
C ILE A 353 17.99 -5.41 13.88
N SER A 354 18.83 -6.18 14.58
CA SER A 354 18.61 -7.61 14.81
C SER A 354 17.31 -7.85 15.57
N LEU A 355 17.01 -7.00 16.56
CA LEU A 355 15.77 -7.03 17.31
C LEU A 355 14.57 -6.74 16.40
N LEU A 356 14.62 -5.69 15.60
CA LEU A 356 13.54 -5.32 14.68
C LEU A 356 13.25 -6.43 13.67
N PHE A 357 14.29 -6.98 13.02
CA PHE A 357 14.15 -8.12 12.13
C PHE A 357 13.55 -9.32 12.84
N SER A 358 14.04 -9.66 14.02
CA SER A 358 13.53 -10.80 14.80
C SER A 358 12.06 -10.62 15.17
N VAL A 359 11.66 -9.43 15.61
CA VAL A 359 10.26 -9.13 15.97
C VAL A 359 9.35 -9.27 14.76
N VAL A 360 9.69 -8.64 13.63
CA VAL A 360 8.85 -8.67 12.44
C VAL A 360 8.83 -10.07 11.82
N TRP A 361 9.94 -10.79 11.81
CA TRP A 361 10.03 -12.13 11.24
C TRP A 361 9.33 -13.18 12.11
N LEU A 362 9.55 -13.19 13.43
CA LEU A 362 8.86 -14.11 14.34
C LEU A 362 7.37 -13.78 14.44
N GLY A 363 7.02 -12.50 14.53
CA GLY A 363 5.63 -12.03 14.49
C GLY A 363 4.95 -12.45 13.19
N GLY A 364 5.58 -12.14 12.05
CA GLY A 364 5.16 -12.51 10.71
C GLY A 364 4.94 -14.00 10.55
N GLY A 365 5.93 -14.80 10.93
CA GLY A 365 5.85 -16.26 11.02
C GLY A 365 4.60 -16.71 11.73
N TRP A 366 4.35 -16.18 12.92
CA TRP A 366 3.23 -16.60 13.73
C TRP A 366 1.87 -16.22 13.11
N TYR A 367 1.62 -14.94 12.82
CA TYR A 367 0.29 -14.53 12.37
C TYR A 367 -0.04 -14.99 10.95
N PHE A 368 0.95 -15.13 10.06
CA PHE A 368 0.70 -15.67 8.73
C PHE A 368 0.47 -17.18 8.74
N ILE A 369 1.23 -17.96 9.52
CA ILE A 369 0.98 -19.40 9.64
C ILE A 369 -0.39 -19.64 10.27
N LYS A 370 -0.75 -18.89 11.31
CA LYS A 370 -2.09 -18.94 11.90
C LYS A 370 -3.17 -18.64 10.86
N MET A 371 -3.00 -17.58 10.07
CA MET A 371 -3.92 -17.22 9.00
C MET A 371 -4.05 -18.34 7.96
N LEU A 372 -2.93 -18.91 7.48
CA LEU A 372 -2.93 -20.04 6.54
C LEU A 372 -3.67 -21.25 7.11
N HIS A 373 -3.44 -21.57 8.38
CA HIS A 373 -4.12 -22.68 9.04
C HIS A 373 -5.64 -22.45 9.13
N GLN A 374 -6.07 -21.21 9.31
CA GLN A 374 -7.49 -20.84 9.41
C GLN A 374 -8.16 -20.63 8.04
N THR A 375 -7.42 -20.73 6.93
CA THR A 375 -7.95 -20.40 5.59
C THR A 375 -7.61 -21.48 4.57
N ALA A 376 -6.33 -21.64 4.25
CA ALA A 376 -5.86 -22.58 3.25
C ALA A 376 -5.95 -24.04 3.73
N PHE A 377 -5.57 -24.29 4.98
CA PHE A 377 -5.54 -25.64 5.55
C PHE A 377 -6.79 -25.97 6.39
N GLY A 378 -6.92 -27.24 6.78
CA GLY A 378 -8.05 -27.75 7.56
C GLY A 378 -9.10 -28.47 6.73
N GLU A 379 -10.17 -28.91 7.38
CA GLU A 379 -11.30 -29.58 6.73
C GLU A 379 -12.23 -28.55 6.08
N ALA A 380 -12.49 -28.74 4.79
CA ALA A 380 -13.39 -27.85 4.06
C ALA A 380 -14.85 -28.09 4.47
N ARG A 381 -15.63 -27.02 4.49
CA ARG A 381 -17.04 -27.06 4.83
C ARG A 381 -17.85 -27.72 3.73
N THR A 382 -18.61 -28.76 4.05
CA THR A 382 -19.41 -29.50 3.06
C THR A 382 -20.68 -28.76 2.62
N ASP A 383 -21.09 -27.72 3.36
CA ASP A 383 -22.30 -26.94 3.09
C ASP A 383 -22.09 -25.76 2.13
N VAL A 384 -20.87 -25.55 1.64
CA VAL A 384 -20.52 -24.42 0.75
C VAL A 384 -20.19 -24.94 -0.65
N PRO A 385 -20.83 -24.42 -1.72
CA PRO A 385 -20.42 -24.70 -3.08
C PRO A 385 -19.15 -23.90 -3.42
N TYR A 386 -18.03 -24.59 -3.62
CA TYR A 386 -16.74 -23.94 -3.89
C TYR A 386 -16.53 -23.67 -5.38
N PHE A 387 -16.08 -22.45 -5.68
CA PHE A 387 -15.67 -22.02 -7.02
C PHE A 387 -14.27 -21.41 -6.96
N ASP A 388 -13.32 -22.06 -7.62
CA ASP A 388 -11.92 -21.62 -7.65
C ASP A 388 -11.71 -20.28 -8.39
N LEU A 389 -10.48 -19.76 -8.36
CA LEU A 389 -10.11 -18.54 -9.07
C LEU A 389 -10.22 -18.70 -10.59
N GLY A 390 -10.85 -17.70 -11.20
CA GLY A 390 -10.89 -17.51 -12.63
C GLY A 390 -9.53 -17.05 -13.19
N PRO A 391 -9.30 -17.18 -14.51
CA PRO A 391 -8.02 -16.84 -15.13
C PRO A 391 -7.58 -15.39 -14.88
N LYS A 392 -8.52 -14.44 -14.88
CA LYS A 392 -8.24 -13.00 -14.65
C LYS A 392 -7.71 -12.74 -13.25
N GLU A 393 -8.22 -13.46 -12.25
CA GLU A 393 -7.84 -13.30 -10.85
C GLU A 393 -6.46 -13.89 -10.57
N VAL A 394 -6.19 -15.08 -11.12
CA VAL A 394 -4.86 -15.68 -11.07
C VAL A 394 -3.85 -14.76 -11.76
N PHE A 395 -4.17 -14.28 -12.96
CA PHE A 395 -3.30 -13.35 -13.69
C PHE A 395 -2.97 -12.09 -12.88
N SER A 396 -3.98 -11.42 -12.32
CA SER A 396 -3.78 -10.21 -11.51
C SER A 396 -2.84 -10.46 -10.33
N ILE A 397 -3.06 -11.53 -9.55
CA ILE A 397 -2.18 -11.79 -8.40
C ILE A 397 -0.78 -12.24 -8.85
N SER A 398 -0.67 -13.06 -9.89
CA SER A 398 0.62 -13.48 -10.46
C SER A 398 1.43 -12.28 -10.94
N VAL A 399 0.81 -11.30 -11.59
CA VAL A 399 1.51 -10.09 -12.04
C VAL A 399 1.98 -9.23 -10.86
N LEU A 400 1.18 -9.08 -9.79
CA LEU A 400 1.61 -8.39 -8.57
C LEU A 400 2.79 -9.11 -7.90
N LEU A 401 2.74 -10.45 -7.82
CA LEU A 401 3.84 -11.27 -7.30
C LEU A 401 5.10 -11.14 -8.15
N LEU A 402 5.00 -11.21 -9.47
CA LEU A 402 6.14 -11.06 -10.38
C LEU A 402 6.74 -9.65 -10.27
N ALA A 403 5.91 -8.62 -10.18
CA ALA A 403 6.39 -7.25 -9.98
C ALA A 403 7.02 -7.05 -8.59
N ALA A 404 6.50 -7.70 -7.55
CA ALA A 404 7.13 -7.72 -6.23
C ALA A 404 8.48 -8.43 -6.26
N ALA A 405 8.57 -9.59 -6.90
CA ALA A 405 9.81 -10.32 -7.08
C ALA A 405 10.84 -9.50 -7.86
N TYR A 406 10.42 -8.92 -8.98
CA TYR A 406 11.25 -8.03 -9.80
C TYR A 406 11.75 -6.84 -8.99
N SER A 407 10.88 -6.18 -8.22
CA SER A 407 11.25 -5.08 -7.34
C SER A 407 12.19 -5.50 -6.21
N GLY A 408 12.09 -6.73 -5.72
CA GLY A 408 13.00 -7.25 -4.70
C GLY A 408 14.34 -7.72 -5.24
N ILE A 409 14.43 -8.02 -6.53
CA ILE A 409 15.63 -8.52 -7.21
C ILE A 409 16.42 -7.40 -7.90
N ILE A 410 15.75 -6.38 -8.47
CA ILE A 410 16.43 -5.20 -8.99
C ILE A 410 17.00 -4.44 -7.81
N LEU A 411 18.28 -4.67 -7.58
CA LEU A 411 19.10 -3.99 -6.60
C LEU A 411 20.39 -3.55 -7.27
#